data_AF-A0A6P1ZDN2-F1
#
_entry.id   AF-A0A6P1ZDN2-F1
#
_cell.length_a   1.000
_cell.length_b   1.000
_cell.length_c   1.000
_cell.angle_alpha   90.00
_cell.angle_beta   90.00
_cell.angle_gamma   90.00
#
_symmetry.space_group_name_H-M   'P 1'
#
loop_
_entity.id
_entity.type
_entity.pdbx_description
1 polymer ?
#
loop_
_entity_poly.entity_id
_entity_poly.type
_entity_poly.pdbx_seq_one_letter_code
_entity_poly.pdbx_strand_id
1 'polypeptide(L)'
;MGLSTGFARFDDECRLLWHGSHNFGAAARHKRGVIHILDRAGEVDWLALEGGGPLLRHWENEARRRGIEVLVYSAEEWRETLFPLRERADGERAKSYARQAAGRIILRDGPSGPREAQADAAEAICLGVAACLDLGLLVEPPDELTG
;
A
#
# COMPACT_ATOMS: atom_id res chain seq x y z
N MET A 1 -0.17 -11.89 0.93
CA MET A 1 -0.32 -11.24 2.26
C MET A 1 0.27 -12.09 3.38
N GLY A 2 1.14 -11.49 4.22
CA GLY A 2 1.84 -12.17 5.33
C GLY A 2 1.41 -11.67 6.72
N LEU A 3 2.09 -12.15 7.77
CA LEU A 3 1.87 -11.69 9.15
C LEU A 3 2.48 -10.31 9.43
N SER A 4 3.46 -9.89 8.62
CA SER A 4 3.90 -8.51 8.53
C SER A 4 3.09 -7.81 7.44
N THR A 5 2.58 -6.62 7.74
CA THR A 5 1.73 -5.86 6.83
C THR A 5 2.15 -4.39 6.87
N GLY A 6 2.48 -3.87 5.70
CA GLY A 6 2.58 -2.44 5.46
C GLY A 6 1.20 -1.85 5.18
N PHE A 7 1.04 -0.58 5.49
CA PHE A 7 -0.18 0.17 5.21
C PHE A 7 0.18 1.63 4.90
N ALA A 8 -0.64 2.24 4.06
CA ALA A 8 -0.55 3.64 3.66
C ALA A 8 -1.98 4.18 3.45
N ARG A 9 -2.21 5.42 3.84
CA ARG A 9 -3.47 6.13 3.59
C ARG A 9 -3.22 7.34 2.70
N PHE A 10 -4.06 7.49 1.70
CA PHE A 10 -4.07 8.61 0.78
C PHE A 10 -5.35 9.43 0.95
N ASP A 11 -5.32 10.71 0.58
CA ASP A 11 -6.52 11.50 0.31
C ASP A 11 -7.04 11.28 -1.12
N ASP A 12 -8.08 12.01 -1.49
CA ASP A 12 -8.72 12.02 -2.81
C ASP A 12 -7.84 12.65 -3.89
N GLU A 13 -6.83 13.45 -3.53
CA GLU A 13 -5.76 13.91 -4.43
C GLU A 13 -4.54 12.97 -4.47
N CYS A 14 -4.65 11.77 -3.90
CA CYS A 14 -3.59 10.76 -3.87
C CYS A 14 -2.28 11.25 -3.21
N ARG A 15 -2.39 12.11 -2.20
CA ARG A 15 -1.30 12.48 -1.30
C ARG A 15 -1.27 11.56 -0.09
N LEU A 16 -0.07 11.13 0.28
CA LEU A 16 0.17 10.26 1.42
C LEU A 16 -0.06 11.02 2.74
N LEU A 17 -1.01 10.55 3.55
CA LEU A 17 -1.37 11.17 4.83
C LEU A 17 -0.65 10.52 6.02
N TRP A 18 -0.53 9.19 5.98
CA TRP A 18 0.23 8.40 6.94
C TRP A 18 0.56 7.02 6.39
N HIS A 19 1.58 6.41 6.97
CA HIS A 19 2.00 5.06 6.63
C HIS A 19 2.60 4.34 7.84
N GLY A 20 2.84 3.05 7.69
CA GLY A 20 3.54 2.25 8.67
C GLY A 20 3.57 0.77 8.31
N SER A 21 4.10 -0.02 9.22
CA SER A 21 4.15 -1.47 9.11
C SER A 21 3.91 -2.09 10.49
N HIS A 22 3.34 -3.29 10.50
CA HIS A 22 3.15 -4.03 11.74
C HIS A 22 3.27 -5.54 11.51
N ASN A 23 3.99 -6.23 12.41
CA ASN A 23 4.03 -7.68 12.44
C ASN A 23 3.07 -8.21 13.52
N PHE A 24 1.98 -8.83 13.08
CA PHE A 24 0.94 -9.37 13.94
C PHE A 24 1.33 -10.68 14.62
N GLY A 25 2.34 -11.39 14.12
CA GLY A 25 2.88 -12.65 14.64
C GLY A 25 1.92 -13.86 14.71
N ALA A 26 0.60 -13.66 14.63
CA ALA A 26 -0.41 -14.73 14.60
C ALA A 26 -1.69 -14.26 13.89
N ALA A 27 -2.41 -15.17 13.23
CA ALA A 27 -3.62 -14.86 12.46
C ALA A 27 -4.73 -14.18 13.29
N ALA A 28 -4.95 -14.63 14.53
CA ALA A 28 -5.94 -14.01 15.41
C ALA A 28 -5.59 -12.55 15.77
N ARG A 29 -4.31 -12.22 15.91
CA ARG A 29 -3.84 -10.84 16.11
C ARG A 29 -3.96 -10.03 14.82
N HIS A 30 -3.70 -10.63 13.67
CA HIS A 30 -3.91 -9.99 12.37
C HIS A 30 -5.37 -9.56 12.20
N LYS A 31 -6.35 -10.43 12.45
CA LYS A 31 -7.78 -10.07 12.37
C LYS A 31 -8.14 -8.83 13.21
N ARG A 32 -7.66 -8.75 14.46
CA ARG A 32 -7.88 -7.56 15.31
C ARG A 32 -7.12 -6.33 14.82
N GLY A 33 -5.92 -6.54 14.29
CA GLY A 33 -5.09 -5.52 13.70
C GLY A 33 -5.74 -4.84 12.50
N VAL A 34 -6.37 -5.62 11.60
CA VAL A 34 -7.14 -5.09 10.46
C VAL A 34 -8.19 -4.09 10.93
N ILE A 35 -8.98 -4.46 11.96
CA ILE A 35 -10.02 -3.59 12.51
C ILE A 35 -9.41 -2.27 13.00
N HIS A 36 -8.32 -2.35 13.78
CA HIS A 36 -7.67 -1.16 14.31
C HIS A 36 -7.07 -0.25 13.22
N ILE A 37 -6.49 -0.83 12.18
CA ILE A 37 -5.93 -0.08 11.05
C ILE A 37 -7.05 0.66 10.31
N LEU A 38 -8.16 -0.03 10.01
CA LEU A 38 -9.29 0.58 9.32
C LEU A 38 -10.03 1.60 10.20
N ASP A 39 -10.05 1.42 11.53
CA ASP A 39 -10.58 2.44 12.46
C ASP A 39 -9.72 3.70 12.42
N ARG A 40 -8.39 3.54 12.41
CA ARG A 40 -7.46 4.66 12.29
C ARG A 40 -7.56 5.35 10.92
N ALA A 41 -7.86 4.60 9.86
CA ALA A 41 -8.03 5.15 8.52
C ALA A 41 -9.27 6.04 8.40
N GLY A 42 -10.27 5.84 9.24
CA GLY A 42 -11.54 6.56 9.15
C GLY A 42 -12.32 6.16 7.91
N GLU A 43 -13.06 7.12 7.34
CA GLU A 43 -13.81 6.92 6.10
C GLU A 43 -12.84 6.84 4.91
N VAL A 44 -12.98 5.76 4.14
CA VAL A 44 -12.25 5.48 2.91
C VAL A 44 -13.19 4.73 1.96
N ASP A 45 -13.16 5.05 0.68
CA ASP A 45 -14.00 4.40 -0.32
C ASP A 45 -13.39 3.09 -0.84
N TRP A 46 -12.05 3.06 -0.95
CA TRP A 46 -11.29 1.94 -1.51
C TRP A 46 -10.24 1.39 -0.55
N LEU A 47 -10.01 0.08 -0.64
CA LEU A 47 -8.95 -0.64 0.03
C LEU A 47 -8.18 -1.49 -0.98
N ALA A 48 -6.96 -1.06 -1.32
CA ALA A 48 -6.03 -1.81 -2.15
C ALA A 48 -5.22 -2.82 -1.31
N LEU A 49 -5.18 -4.08 -1.74
CA LEU A 49 -4.53 -5.18 -1.04
C LEU A 49 -3.59 -5.96 -1.96
N GLU A 50 -2.43 -6.36 -1.45
CA GLU A 50 -1.51 -7.25 -2.18
C GLU A 50 -1.67 -8.73 -1.81
N GLY A 51 -1.86 -9.54 -2.85
CA GLY A 51 -1.73 -10.99 -2.84
C GLY A 51 -3.02 -11.72 -2.46
N GLY A 52 -2.87 -12.97 -2.03
CA GLY A 52 -4.00 -13.85 -1.73
C GLY A 52 -3.86 -14.58 -0.40
N GLY A 53 -4.77 -15.53 -0.18
CA GLY A 53 -4.72 -16.48 0.93
C GLY A 53 -5.64 -16.16 2.11
N PRO A 54 -5.56 -16.93 3.21
CA PRO A 54 -6.51 -16.85 4.31
C PRO A 54 -6.54 -15.50 5.04
N LEU A 55 -5.40 -14.79 5.10
CA LEU A 55 -5.29 -13.49 5.78
C LEU A 55 -5.95 -12.36 4.97
N LEU A 56 -5.99 -12.46 3.63
CA LEU A 56 -6.72 -11.52 2.77
C LEU A 56 -8.19 -11.45 3.18
N ARG A 57 -8.79 -12.60 3.52
CA ARG A 57 -10.19 -12.68 3.96
C ARG A 57 -10.48 -11.87 5.22
N HIS A 58 -9.49 -11.60 6.08
CA HIS A 58 -9.70 -10.73 7.24
C HIS A 58 -9.96 -9.28 6.81
N TRP A 59 -9.23 -8.81 5.80
CA TRP A 59 -9.42 -7.50 5.19
C TRP A 59 -10.72 -7.43 4.40
N GLU A 60 -10.98 -8.37 3.51
CA GLU A 60 -12.20 -8.39 2.67
C GLU A 60 -13.48 -8.38 3.51
N ASN A 61 -13.53 -9.19 4.57
CA ASN A 61 -14.72 -9.27 5.42
C ASN A 61 -14.94 -7.96 6.19
N GLU A 62 -13.87 -7.33 6.66
CA GLU A 62 -13.97 -6.09 7.42
C GLU A 62 -14.28 -4.90 6.51
N ALA A 63 -13.69 -4.84 5.32
CA ALA A 63 -14.02 -3.87 4.28
C ALA A 63 -15.49 -3.97 3.87
N ARG A 64 -15.96 -5.19 3.58
CA ARG A 64 -17.38 -5.45 3.27
C ARG A 64 -18.32 -4.98 4.38
N ARG A 65 -17.95 -5.21 5.65
CA ARG A 65 -18.73 -4.75 6.81
C ARG A 65 -18.84 -3.22 6.87
N ARG A 66 -17.84 -2.51 6.35
CA ARG A 66 -17.75 -1.05 6.33
C ARG A 66 -18.24 -0.42 5.01
N GLY A 67 -18.60 -1.23 4.02
CA GLY A 67 -18.99 -0.75 2.69
C GLY A 67 -17.81 -0.26 1.83
N ILE A 68 -16.57 -0.65 2.19
CA ILE A 68 -15.36 -0.27 1.46
C ILE A 68 -15.17 -1.22 0.27
N GLU A 69 -14.91 -0.67 -0.90
CA GLU A 69 -14.61 -1.43 -2.11
C GLU A 69 -13.16 -1.97 -2.05
N VAL A 70 -12.97 -3.24 -2.40
CA VAL A 70 -11.67 -3.91 -2.27
C VAL A 70 -11.07 -4.15 -3.65
N LEU A 71 -9.84 -3.67 -3.84
CA LEU A 71 -9.02 -3.91 -5.02
C LEU A 71 -7.89 -4.86 -4.61
N VAL A 72 -7.72 -5.96 -5.35
CA VAL A 72 -6.70 -6.97 -5.04
C VAL A 72 -5.71 -7.02 -6.19
N TYR A 73 -4.45 -6.77 -5.87
CA TYR A 73 -3.35 -6.77 -6.82
C TYR A 73 -2.36 -7.88 -6.47
N SER A 74 -1.75 -8.47 -7.49
CA SER A 74 -0.49 -9.18 -7.38
C SER A 74 0.67 -8.20 -7.32
N ALA A 75 1.80 -8.65 -6.78
CA ALA A 75 3.01 -7.86 -6.74
C ALA A 75 3.56 -7.53 -8.14
N GLU A 76 3.25 -8.35 -9.14
CA GLU A 76 3.66 -8.13 -10.52
C GLU A 76 2.83 -7.00 -11.13
N GLU A 77 1.49 -7.09 -11.07
CA GLU A 77 0.55 -6.11 -11.66
C GLU A 77 0.89 -4.66 -11.27
N TRP A 78 0.99 -4.35 -9.97
CA TRP A 78 1.25 -2.97 -9.57
C TRP A 78 2.67 -2.51 -9.93
N ARG A 79 3.65 -3.42 -9.95
CA ARG A 79 5.01 -3.07 -10.39
C ARG A 79 5.06 -2.79 -11.88
N GLU A 80 4.26 -3.49 -12.69
CA GLU A 80 4.22 -3.23 -14.13
C GLU A 80 3.70 -1.83 -14.44
N THR A 81 2.70 -1.38 -13.69
CA THR A 81 2.11 -0.05 -13.79
C THR A 81 3.08 1.05 -13.38
N LEU A 82 3.88 0.83 -12.33
CA LEU A 82 4.70 1.90 -11.74
C LEU A 82 6.15 1.93 -12.19
N PHE A 83 6.78 0.77 -12.41
CA PHE A 83 8.24 0.68 -12.46
C PHE A 83 8.77 0.42 -13.87
N PRO A 84 9.88 1.09 -14.28
CA PRO A 84 10.59 0.76 -15.51
C PRO A 84 11.00 -0.72 -15.53
N LEU A 85 10.98 -1.36 -16.71
CA LEU A 85 11.35 -2.77 -16.89
C LEU A 85 12.68 -3.15 -16.20
N ARG A 86 13.69 -2.26 -16.25
CA ARG A 86 15.00 -2.45 -15.62
C ARG A 86 14.95 -2.58 -14.08
N GLU A 87 14.00 -1.90 -13.45
CA GLU A 87 13.86 -1.86 -11.98
C GLU A 87 13.00 -3.02 -11.46
N ARG A 88 12.21 -3.65 -12.33
CA ARG A 88 11.39 -4.84 -12.03
C ARG A 88 11.93 -6.13 -12.64
N ALA A 89 13.20 -6.16 -13.03
CA ALA A 89 13.86 -7.35 -13.59
C ALA A 89 13.95 -8.51 -12.59
N ASP A 90 14.07 -8.20 -11.30
CA ASP A 90 14.03 -9.16 -10.22
C ASP A 90 13.38 -8.56 -8.96
N GLY A 91 12.96 -9.44 -8.05
CA GLY A 91 12.20 -9.03 -6.86
C GLY A 91 13.01 -8.23 -5.84
N GLU A 92 14.34 -8.40 -5.76
CA GLU A 92 15.18 -7.66 -4.83
C GLU A 92 15.37 -6.22 -5.32
N ARG A 93 15.64 -6.06 -6.62
CA ARG A 93 15.72 -4.75 -7.26
C ARG A 93 14.41 -3.99 -7.17
N ALA A 94 13.28 -4.64 -7.45
CA ALA A 94 11.96 -4.02 -7.34
C ALA A 94 11.69 -3.52 -5.91
N LYS A 95 12.09 -4.29 -4.88
CA LYS A 95 11.97 -3.87 -3.48
C LYS A 95 12.87 -2.69 -3.13
N SER A 96 14.10 -2.70 -3.63
CA SER A 96 15.02 -1.56 -3.46
C SER A 96 14.47 -0.30 -4.12
N TYR A 97 13.93 -0.43 -5.33
CA TYR A 97 13.33 0.68 -6.06
C TYR A 97 12.09 1.21 -5.35
N ALA A 98 11.19 0.33 -4.88
CA ALA A 98 10.02 0.70 -4.10
C ALA A 98 10.37 1.52 -2.85
N ARG A 99 11.45 1.16 -2.14
CA ARG A 99 11.92 1.94 -0.98
C ARG A 99 12.39 3.34 -1.36
N GLN A 100 13.13 3.48 -2.45
CA GLN A 100 13.59 4.79 -2.93
C GLN A 100 12.42 5.67 -3.39
N ALA A 101 11.52 5.09 -4.18
CA ALA A 101 10.27 5.70 -4.62
C ALA A 101 9.41 6.18 -3.43
N ALA A 102 9.15 5.29 -2.47
CA ALA A 102 8.39 5.62 -1.27
C ALA A 102 9.07 6.73 -0.44
N GLY A 103 10.40 6.72 -0.35
CA GLY A 103 11.15 7.79 0.31
C GLY A 103 10.92 9.16 -0.33
N ARG A 104 10.89 9.22 -1.67
CA ARG A 104 10.59 10.47 -2.40
C ARG A 104 9.15 10.93 -2.19
N ILE A 105 8.17 10.02 -2.17
CA ILE A 105 6.76 10.34 -1.86
C ILE A 105 6.62 10.88 -0.42
N ILE A 106 7.29 10.26 0.56
CA ILE A 106 7.28 10.73 1.95
C ILE A 106 7.86 12.15 2.04
N LEU A 107 8.96 12.42 1.32
CA LEU A 107 9.54 13.76 1.28
C LEU A 107 8.61 14.80 0.63
N ARG A 108 7.90 14.42 -0.42
CA ARG A 108 6.93 15.28 -1.12
C ARG A 108 5.74 15.63 -0.23
N ASP A 109 5.10 14.61 0.35
CA ASP A 109 3.80 14.77 1.02
C ASP A 109 3.90 15.14 2.50
N GLY A 110 5.04 14.86 3.14
CA GLY A 110 5.24 15.09 4.57
C GLY A 110 4.21 14.39 5.45
N PRO A 111 3.94 13.08 5.26
CA PRO A 111 2.91 12.37 6.01
C PRO A 111 3.22 12.34 7.51
N SER A 112 2.18 12.15 8.31
CA SER A 112 2.37 11.80 9.72
C SER A 112 2.93 10.37 9.84
N GLY A 113 4.01 10.19 10.61
CA GLY A 113 4.62 8.89 10.82
C GLY A 113 6.16 8.89 10.75
N PRO A 114 6.77 7.72 10.51
CA PRO A 114 8.22 7.60 10.33
C PRO A 114 8.70 8.40 9.11
N ARG A 115 9.87 9.04 9.22
CA ARG A 115 10.49 9.74 8.07
C ARG A 115 11.02 8.82 6.97
N GLU A 116 11.12 7.52 7.28
CA GLU A 116 11.57 6.49 6.37
C GLU A 116 10.60 5.30 6.42
N ALA A 117 10.28 4.73 5.26
CA ALA A 117 9.44 3.55 5.17
C ALA A 117 10.25 2.27 5.42
N GLN A 118 9.74 1.39 6.28
CA GLN A 118 10.16 -0.01 6.29
C GLN A 118 9.75 -0.69 4.97
N ALA A 119 10.35 -1.85 4.66
CA ALA A 119 10.11 -2.58 3.41
C ALA A 119 8.61 -2.74 3.09
N ASP A 120 7.84 -3.28 4.02
CA ASP A 120 6.41 -3.53 3.79
C ASP A 120 5.64 -2.20 3.62
N ALA A 121 6.01 -1.15 4.36
CA ALA A 121 5.38 0.15 4.24
C ALA A 121 5.68 0.81 2.89
N ALA A 122 6.89 0.62 2.35
CA ALA A 122 7.27 1.11 1.04
C ALA A 122 6.45 0.42 -0.07
N GLU A 123 6.29 -0.90 0.02
CA GLU A 123 5.41 -1.65 -0.90
C GLU A 123 3.96 -1.16 -0.81
N ALA A 124 3.43 -0.91 0.40
CA ALA A 124 2.08 -0.38 0.58
C ALA A 124 1.90 1.04 0.03
N ILE A 125 2.90 1.91 0.15
CA ILE A 125 2.89 3.25 -0.46
C ILE A 125 2.83 3.13 -1.98
N CYS A 126 3.70 2.32 -2.59
CA CYS A 126 3.69 2.11 -4.04
C CYS A 126 2.35 1.50 -4.50
N LEU A 127 1.85 0.47 -3.83
CA LEU A 127 0.55 -0.14 -4.16
C LEU A 127 -0.59 0.88 -4.14
N GLY A 128 -0.62 1.78 -3.15
CA GLY A 128 -1.63 2.84 -3.09
C GLY A 128 -1.56 3.79 -4.27
N VAL A 129 -0.37 4.14 -4.76
CA VAL A 129 -0.21 4.96 -5.97
C VAL A 129 -0.68 4.20 -7.22
N ALA A 130 -0.39 2.90 -7.33
CA ALA A 130 -0.92 2.09 -8.43
C ALA A 130 -2.45 2.04 -8.42
N ALA A 131 -3.06 1.88 -7.25
CA ALA A 131 -4.51 1.91 -7.10
C ALA A 131 -5.10 3.28 -7.47
N CYS A 132 -4.45 4.37 -7.10
CA CYS A 132 -4.84 5.72 -7.53
C CYS A 132 -4.84 5.89 -9.05
N LEU A 133 -3.86 5.31 -9.75
CA LEU A 133 -3.82 5.31 -11.22
C LEU A 133 -4.94 4.45 -11.82
N ASP A 134 -5.13 3.25 -11.29
CA ASP A 134 -6.16 2.30 -11.76
C ASP A 134 -7.59 2.85 -11.57
N LEU A 135 -7.82 3.57 -10.47
CA LEU A 135 -9.07 4.28 -10.19
C LEU A 135 -9.25 5.58 -11.00
N GLY A 136 -8.23 6.01 -11.75
CA GLY A 136 -8.25 7.27 -12.49
C GLY A 136 -8.19 8.53 -11.62
N LEU A 137 -7.80 8.41 -10.35
CA LEU A 137 -7.53 9.54 -9.44
C LEU A 137 -6.20 10.22 -9.78
N LEU A 138 -5.26 9.45 -10.33
CA LEU A 138 -4.05 9.96 -10.97
C LEU A 138 -4.10 9.67 -12.47
N VAL A 139 -3.64 10.63 -13.28
CA VAL A 139 -3.51 10.47 -14.74
C VAL A 139 -2.16 9.87 -15.11
N GLU A 140 -1.11 10.24 -14.39
CA GLU A 140 0.26 9.79 -14.61
C GLU A 140 0.93 9.43 -13.27
N PRO A 141 1.88 8.48 -13.26
CA PRO A 141 2.67 8.20 -12.08
C PRO A 141 3.39 9.48 -11.61
N PRO A 142 3.48 9.75 -10.30
CA PRO A 142 4.23 10.89 -9.82
C PRO A 142 5.70 10.82 -10.24
N ASP A 143 6.34 11.97 -10.44
CA ASP A 143 7.77 12.07 -10.80
C ASP A 143 8.68 11.33 -9.80
N GLU A 144 8.24 11.21 -8.55
CA GLU A 144 8.91 10.43 -7.51
C GLU A 144 9.01 8.93 -7.84
N LEU A 145 8.26 8.42 -8.81
CA LEU A 145 8.31 7.03 -9.26
C LEU A 145 9.11 6.83 -10.55
N THR A 146 9.50 7.89 -11.25
CA THR A 146 10.19 7.82 -12.56
C THR A 146 11.65 8.22 -12.50
N GLY A 147 12.10 8.80 -11.38
CA GLY A 147 13.48 9.20 -11.10
C GLY A 147 14.53 8.11 -11.25
#